data_AF-A0A0M9GFP8-F1
#
_entry.id   AF-A0A0M9GFP8-F1
#
_cell.length_a   1.000
_cell.length_b   1.000
_cell.length_c   1.000
_cell.angle_alpha   90.00
_cell.angle_beta   90.00
_cell.angle_gamma   90.00
#
_symmetry.space_group_name_H-M   'P 1'
#
loop_
_entity.id
_entity.type
_entity.pdbx_description
1 polymer ?
#
loop_
_entity_poly.entity_id
_entity_poly.type
_entity_poly.pdbx_seq_one_letter_code
_entity_poly.pdbx_strand_id
1 'polypeptide(L)'
;MSLKRPLVLGYPRSGFTLLLSVIAEIRRVTGLSDPAPGGAFLQAFCQTVGEQVALRIQDVFERRGLAQALIYNNNFRYLPGGPKWVKGDAPRTACFRKYIGVRGAGDFTLITSHPVEILSVYGTAHSHVGPDIWPTHPAFSEHQRFASMRHPAGTVSSACFSFNALASEYIQRFIPPEQDNDELRQRIALYKLSDLNFFEALAGPLQAYLRVFEDYASAYHIMRWEDLIQAPVPTILGLAEAQGVFLDAQQAAEIWQRIDHVNLTGAHRHNLRRGQGIVGGWRNWLTNTHLDILRDHGLERMGQRYGYGVFEALDEGAYTPFQRELAGLLERREIFRDYGDEDLFGFAFNKSNLDLERFAFKRYAWKRHTQIERSTCSDDELVAQVSACAEETCEVINAALACWLDNGLPQAGVSERVERVIRALEPLHLETQVLDGYREQLLAAGDAQCAAGPSAAAGTPVLLESFGTTNIVAYAGRYYGVPQALGALDFSSDIGHLPGIQVDERLADLLVRIRHS
;
A
#
# COMPACT_ATOMS: atom_id res chain seq x y z
N MET A 1 -17.59 20.07 -6.67
CA MET A 1 -17.01 19.49 -5.44
C MET A 1 -15.63 18.95 -5.77
N SER A 2 -14.62 19.21 -4.94
CA SER A 2 -13.29 18.61 -5.13
C SER A 2 -13.34 17.13 -4.77
N LEU A 3 -12.81 16.27 -5.63
CA LEU A 3 -12.74 14.83 -5.42
C LEU A 3 -11.83 14.52 -4.24
N LYS A 4 -12.39 13.88 -3.20
CA LYS A 4 -11.61 13.46 -2.02
C LYS A 4 -10.58 12.40 -2.43
N ARG A 5 -9.39 12.50 -1.84
CA ARG A 5 -8.33 11.49 -2.05
C ARG A 5 -8.76 10.16 -1.46
N PRO A 6 -8.60 9.04 -2.17
CA PRO A 6 -8.94 7.74 -1.63
C PRO A 6 -7.90 7.27 -0.62
N LEU A 7 -8.39 6.52 0.35
CA LEU A 7 -7.62 5.69 1.24
C LEU A 7 -8.20 4.28 1.24
N VAL A 8 -7.37 3.27 1.00
CA VAL A 8 -7.81 1.88 0.94
C VAL A 8 -7.24 1.08 2.11
N LEU A 9 -8.14 0.45 2.86
CA LEU A 9 -7.80 -0.47 3.94
C LEU A 9 -8.20 -1.90 3.55
N GLY A 10 -7.45 -2.89 4.03
CA GLY A 10 -7.90 -4.27 3.93
C GLY A 10 -6.93 -5.24 4.54
N TYR A 11 -7.44 -6.22 5.29
CA TYR A 11 -6.62 -7.29 5.83
C TYR A 11 -5.96 -8.09 4.69
N PRO A 12 -4.75 -8.66 4.88
CA PRO A 12 -4.13 -9.49 3.84
C PRO A 12 -5.07 -10.59 3.34
N ARG A 13 -5.16 -10.74 2.00
CA ARG A 13 -6.03 -11.71 1.29
C ARG A 13 -7.54 -11.42 1.33
N SER A 14 -7.98 -10.25 1.79
CA SER A 14 -9.38 -9.81 1.78
C SER A 14 -9.90 -9.26 0.44
N GLY A 15 -9.08 -9.27 -0.62
CA GLY A 15 -9.36 -8.55 -1.87
C GLY A 15 -8.74 -7.15 -1.94
N PHE A 16 -7.91 -6.77 -0.97
CA PHE A 16 -7.23 -5.48 -0.87
C PHE A 16 -6.61 -4.95 -2.17
N THR A 17 -5.75 -5.74 -2.83
CA THR A 17 -5.10 -5.29 -4.08
C THR A 17 -6.12 -5.04 -5.19
N LEU A 18 -7.17 -5.85 -5.24
CA LEU A 18 -8.20 -5.72 -6.26
C LEU A 18 -9.02 -4.43 -6.04
N LEU A 19 -9.40 -4.12 -4.80
CA LEU A 19 -10.03 -2.84 -4.45
C LEU A 19 -9.12 -1.66 -4.82
N LEU A 20 -7.83 -1.71 -4.46
CA LEU A 20 -6.86 -0.67 -4.80
C LEU A 20 -6.78 -0.44 -6.32
N SER A 21 -6.78 -1.52 -7.11
CA SER A 21 -6.79 -1.44 -8.56
C SER A 21 -8.09 -0.87 -9.11
N VAL A 22 -9.27 -1.27 -8.60
CA VAL A 22 -10.56 -0.68 -9.00
C VAL A 22 -10.57 0.83 -8.76
N ILE A 23 -10.15 1.28 -7.57
CA ILE A 23 -10.08 2.71 -7.23
C ILE A 23 -9.10 3.46 -8.15
N ALA A 24 -7.95 2.87 -8.47
CA ALA A 24 -7.00 3.45 -9.41
C ALA A 24 -7.56 3.57 -10.83
N GLU A 25 -8.31 2.56 -11.31
CA GLU A 25 -8.98 2.56 -12.60
C GLU A 25 -10.09 3.62 -12.68
N ILE A 26 -10.95 3.72 -11.65
CA ILE A 26 -12.00 4.75 -11.54
C ILE A 26 -11.38 6.14 -11.65
N ARG A 27 -10.27 6.39 -10.95
CA ARG A 27 -9.56 7.67 -11.00
C ARG A 27 -8.90 7.95 -12.34
N ARG A 28 -8.46 6.93 -13.07
CA ARG A 28 -7.89 7.13 -14.40
C ARG A 28 -8.92 7.66 -15.38
N VAL A 29 -10.18 7.19 -15.27
CA VAL A 29 -11.28 7.63 -16.15
C VAL A 29 -11.59 9.13 -15.97
N THR A 30 -11.37 9.71 -14.80
CA THR A 30 -11.63 11.14 -14.57
C THR A 30 -10.53 12.06 -15.09
N GLY A 31 -9.41 11.52 -15.62
CA GLY A 31 -8.25 12.31 -16.02
C GLY A 31 -7.51 12.95 -14.84
N LEU A 32 -7.89 12.66 -13.60
CA LEU A 32 -7.20 13.10 -12.39
C LEU A 32 -5.97 12.22 -12.16
N SER A 33 -4.90 12.49 -12.90
CA SER A 33 -3.57 11.99 -12.58
C SER A 33 -3.03 12.75 -11.37
N ASP A 34 -3.04 12.13 -10.19
CA ASP A 34 -2.20 12.54 -9.05
C ASP A 34 -0.75 12.08 -9.34
N PRO A 35 0.26 12.84 -8.93
CA PRO A 35 0.51 12.95 -7.50
C PRO A 35 -0.22 14.12 -6.84
N ALA A 36 -0.58 13.91 -5.58
CA ALA A 36 -1.04 14.93 -4.64
C ALA A 36 -0.22 16.24 -4.74
N PRO A 37 -0.75 17.44 -4.43
CA PRO A 37 0.08 18.59 -4.10
C PRO A 37 1.12 18.21 -3.01
N GLY A 38 2.42 18.38 -3.31
CA GLY A 38 3.53 17.85 -2.50
C GLY A 38 4.14 16.53 -3.00
N GLY A 39 3.38 15.78 -3.80
CA GLY A 39 3.66 14.39 -4.15
C GLY A 39 4.62 14.22 -5.32
N ALA A 40 4.73 15.17 -6.24
CA ALA A 40 5.68 15.06 -7.36
C ALA A 40 7.12 15.02 -6.86
N PHE A 41 7.49 15.94 -5.95
CA PHE A 41 8.80 15.89 -5.31
C PHE A 41 9.00 14.61 -4.51
N LEU A 42 8.04 14.23 -3.64
CA LEU A 42 8.19 13.04 -2.81
C LEU A 42 8.28 11.75 -3.65
N GLN A 43 7.58 11.70 -4.78
CA GLN A 43 7.67 10.60 -5.74
C GLN A 43 9.06 10.55 -6.37
N ALA A 44 9.56 11.67 -6.90
CA ALA A 44 10.91 11.75 -7.46
C ALA A 44 11.97 11.40 -6.41
N PHE A 45 11.85 11.91 -5.18
CA PHE A 45 12.72 11.57 -4.07
C PHE A 45 12.72 10.06 -3.78
N CYS A 46 11.55 9.45 -3.68
CA CYS A 46 11.45 8.00 -3.44
C CYS A 46 12.04 7.17 -4.60
N GLN A 47 11.92 7.64 -5.85
CA GLN A 47 12.43 6.99 -7.05
C GLN A 47 13.94 7.19 -7.27
N THR A 48 14.55 8.14 -6.57
CA THR A 48 15.98 8.45 -6.68
C THR A 48 16.69 8.15 -5.38
N VAL A 49 16.67 9.10 -4.46
CA VAL A 49 17.32 9.05 -3.14
C VAL A 49 16.80 7.86 -2.33
N GLY A 50 15.50 7.55 -2.42
CA GLY A 50 14.86 6.47 -1.68
C GLY A 50 15.42 5.08 -2.00
N GLU A 51 16.07 4.89 -3.15
CA GLU A 51 16.69 3.61 -3.54
C GLU A 51 17.94 3.29 -2.70
N GLN A 52 18.55 4.30 -2.08
CA GLN A 52 19.81 4.16 -1.34
C GLN A 52 19.71 3.17 -0.17
N VAL A 53 18.55 3.04 0.47
CA VAL A 53 18.35 2.00 1.51
C VAL A 53 18.58 0.61 0.91
N ALA A 54 18.00 0.34 -0.26
CA ALA A 54 18.09 -0.97 -0.89
C ALA A 54 19.49 -1.24 -1.45
N LEU A 55 20.09 -0.26 -2.13
CA LEU A 55 21.44 -0.37 -2.70
C LEU A 55 22.48 -0.66 -1.61
N ARG A 56 22.48 0.09 -0.52
CA ARG A 56 23.45 -0.12 0.57
C ARG A 56 23.24 -1.45 1.31
N ILE A 57 22.00 -1.93 1.41
CA ILE A 57 21.74 -3.29 1.88
C ILE A 57 22.37 -4.30 0.92
N GLN A 58 22.21 -4.15 -0.39
CA GLN A 58 22.84 -5.03 -1.38
C GLN A 58 24.36 -5.03 -1.26
N ASP A 59 24.99 -3.88 -1.05
CA ASP A 59 26.44 -3.77 -0.83
C ASP A 59 26.93 -4.58 0.39
N VAL A 60 26.10 -4.71 1.44
CA VAL A 60 26.41 -5.61 2.58
C VAL A 60 26.46 -7.06 2.12
N PHE A 61 25.49 -7.50 1.30
CA PHE A 61 25.48 -8.85 0.74
C PHE A 61 26.63 -9.09 -0.25
N GLU A 62 26.94 -8.10 -1.09
CA GLU A 62 28.05 -8.20 -2.05
C GLU A 62 29.40 -8.34 -1.36
N ARG A 63 29.69 -7.51 -0.35
CA ARG A 63 30.94 -7.60 0.44
C ARG A 63 31.07 -8.93 1.19
N ARG A 64 29.96 -9.57 1.51
CA ARG A 64 29.89 -10.91 2.12
C ARG A 64 29.99 -12.06 1.11
N GLY A 65 30.01 -11.77 -0.20
CA GLY A 65 29.94 -12.80 -1.24
C GLY A 65 28.57 -13.47 -1.38
N LEU A 66 27.52 -12.85 -0.84
CA LEU A 66 26.15 -13.39 -0.76
C LEU A 66 25.18 -12.79 -1.79
N ALA A 67 25.69 -12.00 -2.76
CA ALA A 67 24.86 -11.33 -3.77
C ALA A 67 23.90 -12.29 -4.50
N GLN A 68 24.37 -13.49 -4.86
CA GLN A 68 23.56 -14.49 -5.55
C GLN A 68 22.56 -15.21 -4.64
N ALA A 69 22.78 -15.19 -3.32
CA ALA A 69 21.89 -15.79 -2.32
C ALA A 69 20.80 -14.82 -1.82
N LEU A 70 21.02 -13.50 -1.96
CA LEU A 70 20.05 -12.47 -1.57
C LEU A 70 18.75 -12.61 -2.38
N ILE A 71 17.62 -12.73 -1.69
CA ILE A 71 16.27 -12.59 -2.22
C ILE A 71 15.68 -11.31 -1.67
N TYR A 72 15.52 -10.30 -2.52
CA TYR A 72 15.01 -9.00 -2.08
C TYR A 72 14.17 -8.38 -3.19
N ASN A 73 12.86 -8.57 -3.09
CA ASN A 73 11.95 -8.28 -4.19
C ASN A 73 11.85 -6.78 -4.46
N ASN A 74 11.76 -6.38 -5.73
CA ASN A 74 11.66 -4.97 -6.13
C ASN A 74 10.48 -4.25 -5.46
N ASN A 75 9.39 -4.95 -5.13
CA ASN A 75 8.26 -4.39 -4.39
C ASN A 75 8.64 -3.91 -2.97
N PHE A 76 9.76 -4.38 -2.41
CA PHE A 76 10.27 -3.98 -1.10
C PHE A 76 11.49 -3.05 -1.19
N ARG A 77 12.23 -3.05 -2.30
CA ARG A 77 13.37 -2.15 -2.51
C ARG A 77 12.96 -0.69 -2.55
N TYR A 78 11.81 -0.41 -3.16
CA TYR A 78 11.26 0.93 -3.20
C TYR A 78 10.96 1.44 -1.78
N LEU A 79 11.29 2.71 -1.49
CA LEU A 79 11.20 3.29 -0.13
C LEU A 79 9.79 3.14 0.47
N PRO A 80 8.69 3.55 -0.20
CA PRO A 80 7.34 3.31 0.31
C PRO A 80 6.77 1.95 -0.14
N GLY A 81 7.61 1.03 -0.60
CA GLY A 81 7.27 -0.34 -0.98
C GLY A 81 7.07 -1.26 0.24
N GLY A 82 6.26 -2.30 0.06
CA GLY A 82 5.88 -3.26 1.11
C GLY A 82 4.68 -2.83 1.97
N PRO A 83 4.26 -3.67 2.92
CA PRO A 83 3.21 -3.32 3.89
C PRO A 83 3.61 -2.09 4.71
N LYS A 84 2.66 -1.17 4.90
CA LYS A 84 2.91 0.12 5.52
C LYS A 84 1.79 0.53 6.46
N TRP A 85 2.11 1.33 7.48
CA TRP A 85 1.16 1.84 8.47
C TRP A 85 1.69 3.09 9.16
N VAL A 86 0.82 3.81 9.89
CA VAL A 86 1.22 4.90 10.79
C VAL A 86 1.62 4.31 12.14
N LYS A 87 2.75 4.76 12.68
CA LYS A 87 3.25 4.30 13.98
C LYS A 87 2.36 4.83 15.11
N GLY A 88 1.81 3.95 15.94
CA GLY A 88 0.79 4.31 16.92
C GLY A 88 1.25 5.31 17.99
N ASP A 89 2.50 5.18 18.46
CA ASP A 89 3.12 6.08 19.45
C ASP A 89 3.75 7.35 18.81
N ALA A 90 3.81 7.42 17.49
CA ALA A 90 4.39 8.54 16.74
C ALA A 90 3.59 8.80 15.45
N PRO A 91 2.45 9.52 15.52
CA PRO A 91 1.53 9.67 14.38
C PRO A 91 2.15 10.39 13.16
N ARG A 92 3.24 11.15 13.36
CA ARG A 92 3.99 11.77 12.25
C ARG A 92 4.96 10.81 11.56
N THR A 93 4.95 9.53 11.94
CA THR A 93 5.87 8.52 11.44
C THR A 93 5.10 7.41 10.75
N ALA A 94 5.48 7.09 9.52
CA ALA A 94 5.05 5.90 8.80
C ALA A 94 6.12 4.81 8.90
N CYS A 95 5.68 3.56 9.00
CA CYS A 95 6.53 2.37 9.03
C CYS A 95 6.30 1.54 7.77
N PHE A 96 7.36 0.90 7.28
CA PHE A 96 7.38 0.10 6.06
C PHE A 96 8.12 -1.22 6.30
N ARG A 97 7.50 -2.35 5.99
CA ARG A 97 8.13 -3.67 6.06
C ARG A 97 8.92 -3.97 4.79
N LYS A 98 10.13 -4.46 4.98
CA LYS A 98 11.09 -4.91 3.97
C LYS A 98 11.39 -6.38 4.23
N TYR A 99 11.01 -7.25 3.32
CA TYR A 99 11.31 -8.67 3.43
C TYR A 99 12.61 -8.97 2.70
N ILE A 100 13.55 -9.60 3.41
CA ILE A 100 14.89 -9.89 2.93
C ILE A 100 15.16 -11.37 3.22
N GLY A 101 15.29 -12.16 2.17
CA GLY A 101 15.61 -13.58 2.24
C GLY A 101 17.06 -13.86 1.86
N VAL A 102 17.59 -14.96 2.38
CA VAL A 102 18.95 -15.44 2.11
C VAL A 102 18.84 -16.94 1.83
N ARG A 103 19.06 -17.34 0.58
CA ARG A 103 19.03 -18.75 0.17
C ARG A 103 19.98 -19.58 1.03
N GLY A 104 19.47 -20.65 1.62
CA GLY A 104 20.20 -21.55 2.51
C GLY A 104 20.39 -21.06 3.95
N ALA A 105 19.89 -19.87 4.29
CA ALA A 105 20.07 -19.29 5.62
C ALA A 105 18.77 -18.78 6.27
N GLY A 106 17.67 -18.61 5.53
CA GLY A 106 16.38 -18.14 6.05
C GLY A 106 16.06 -16.69 5.65
N ASP A 107 15.18 -16.01 6.38
CA ASP A 107 14.82 -14.61 6.10
C ASP A 107 14.68 -13.76 7.36
N PHE A 108 14.58 -12.46 7.14
CA PHE A 108 14.24 -11.50 8.18
C PHE A 108 13.39 -10.35 7.62
N THR A 109 12.60 -9.77 8.51
CA THR A 109 11.74 -8.62 8.22
C THR A 109 12.32 -7.37 8.88
N LEU A 110 12.87 -6.48 8.06
CA LEU A 110 13.30 -5.15 8.45
C LEU A 110 12.11 -4.18 8.37
N ILE A 111 11.88 -3.40 9.41
CA ILE A 111 10.99 -2.25 9.40
C ILE A 111 11.87 -1.01 9.25
N THR A 112 11.53 -0.13 8.32
CA THR A 112 12.06 1.23 8.24
C THR A 112 10.97 2.23 8.61
N SER A 113 11.35 3.39 9.14
CA SER A 113 10.42 4.45 9.50
C SER A 113 10.83 5.81 8.93
N HIS A 114 9.83 6.53 8.43
CA HIS A 114 9.98 7.78 7.69
C HIS A 114 8.83 8.75 8.06
N PRO A 115 8.92 10.04 7.68
CA PRO A 115 7.79 10.97 7.82
C PRO A 115 6.50 10.43 7.18
N VAL A 116 5.36 10.68 7.82
CA VAL A 116 4.04 10.15 7.41
C VAL A 116 3.63 10.59 6.00
N GLU A 117 4.16 11.71 5.52
CA GLU A 117 3.96 12.27 4.19
C GLU A 117 4.36 11.30 3.07
N ILE A 118 5.30 10.37 3.33
CA ILE A 118 5.71 9.33 2.39
C ILE A 118 4.54 8.40 2.00
N LEU A 119 3.51 8.26 2.85
CA LEU A 119 2.29 7.51 2.50
C LEU A 119 1.48 8.17 1.38
N SER A 120 1.68 9.47 1.13
CA SER A 120 0.99 10.24 0.08
C SER A 120 1.68 10.18 -1.28
N VAL A 121 2.79 9.44 -1.42
CA VAL A 121 3.50 9.26 -2.69
C VAL A 121 2.63 8.53 -3.72
N TYR A 122 1.76 7.63 -3.27
CA TYR A 122 0.77 7.00 -4.14
C TYR A 122 -0.48 7.88 -4.26
N GLY A 123 -1.10 7.89 -5.44
CA GLY A 123 -2.42 8.52 -5.64
C GLY A 123 -3.55 7.89 -4.80
N THR A 124 -3.27 6.80 -4.09
CA THR A 124 -4.15 6.19 -3.10
C THR A 124 -3.34 5.74 -1.89
N ALA A 125 -3.54 6.41 -0.76
CA ALA A 125 -2.99 5.97 0.52
C ALA A 125 -3.59 4.59 0.86
N HIS A 126 -2.79 3.68 1.42
CA HIS A 126 -3.29 2.34 1.68
C HIS A 126 -2.54 1.61 2.79
N SER A 127 -3.23 0.71 3.48
CA SER A 127 -2.70 -0.07 4.60
C SER A 127 -3.42 -1.39 4.78
N HIS A 128 -2.76 -2.32 5.48
CA HIS A 128 -3.33 -3.58 5.94
C HIS A 128 -3.82 -3.56 7.40
N VAL A 129 -3.55 -2.47 8.13
CA VAL A 129 -3.75 -2.37 9.59
C VAL A 129 -4.25 -0.99 10.00
N GLY A 130 -4.72 -0.88 11.25
CA GLY A 130 -5.11 0.37 11.91
C GLY A 130 -6.47 0.92 11.47
N PRO A 131 -7.56 0.13 11.46
CA PRO A 131 -8.89 0.63 11.06
C PRO A 131 -9.38 1.83 11.89
N ASP A 132 -8.92 1.94 13.13
CA ASP A 132 -9.16 3.01 14.10
C ASP A 132 -8.32 4.27 13.84
N ILE A 133 -7.15 4.11 13.23
CA ILE A 133 -6.18 5.19 13.02
C ILE A 133 -6.64 6.14 11.91
N TRP A 134 -7.01 5.61 10.75
CA TRP A 134 -7.25 6.42 9.55
C TRP A 134 -8.40 7.43 9.65
N PRO A 135 -9.53 7.13 10.32
CA PRO A 135 -10.62 8.10 10.48
C PRO A 135 -10.26 9.30 11.33
N THR A 136 -9.32 9.13 12.28
CA THR A 136 -8.97 10.13 13.29
C THR A 136 -7.63 10.83 13.00
N HIS A 137 -6.81 10.27 12.11
CA HIS A 137 -5.50 10.80 11.81
C HIS A 137 -5.57 12.16 11.06
N PRO A 138 -4.94 13.25 11.56
CA PRO A 138 -5.07 14.58 10.97
C PRO A 138 -4.70 14.69 9.48
N ALA A 139 -3.70 13.93 9.03
CA ALA A 139 -3.29 13.94 7.62
C ALA A 139 -4.25 13.16 6.70
N PHE A 140 -5.11 12.30 7.25
CA PHE A 140 -5.95 11.37 6.49
C PHE A 140 -7.46 11.50 6.77
N SER A 141 -7.87 12.35 7.71
CA SER A 141 -9.27 12.50 8.13
C SER A 141 -10.21 12.87 6.99
N GLU A 142 -9.73 13.69 6.05
CA GLU A 142 -10.48 14.16 4.89
C GLU A 142 -10.49 13.19 3.69
N HIS A 143 -9.79 12.04 3.79
CA HIS A 143 -9.77 11.07 2.71
C HIS A 143 -11.10 10.34 2.60
N GLN A 144 -11.46 9.99 1.37
CA GLN A 144 -12.53 9.03 1.10
C GLN A 144 -12.01 7.64 1.43
N ARG A 145 -12.58 6.99 2.44
CA ARG A 145 -12.05 5.72 2.95
C ARG A 145 -12.83 4.55 2.37
N PHE A 146 -12.10 3.56 1.87
CA PHE A 146 -12.62 2.31 1.34
C PHE A 146 -12.01 1.14 2.10
N ALA A 147 -12.77 0.08 2.29
CA ALA A 147 -12.29 -1.14 2.94
C ALA A 147 -12.66 -2.37 2.11
N SER A 148 -11.72 -3.29 1.96
CA SER A 148 -11.99 -4.60 1.35
C SER A 148 -12.25 -5.64 2.43
N MET A 149 -13.28 -6.45 2.22
CA MET A 149 -13.59 -7.60 3.06
C MET A 149 -13.84 -8.82 2.21
N ARG A 150 -13.65 -9.99 2.81
CA ARG A 150 -13.90 -11.29 2.20
C ARG A 150 -14.42 -12.24 3.27
N HIS A 151 -15.15 -13.28 2.85
CA HIS A 151 -15.55 -14.36 3.75
C HIS A 151 -14.36 -14.86 4.59
N PRO A 152 -14.44 -14.90 5.94
CA PRO A 152 -13.29 -15.21 6.81
C PRO A 152 -12.59 -16.53 6.49
N ALA A 153 -13.35 -17.62 6.27
CA ALA A 153 -12.79 -18.91 5.82
C ALA A 153 -12.03 -18.79 4.49
N GLY A 154 -12.54 -17.98 3.55
CA GLY A 154 -11.85 -17.67 2.29
C GLY A 154 -10.56 -16.88 2.49
N THR A 155 -10.53 -15.96 3.44
CA THR A 155 -9.33 -15.17 3.80
C THR A 155 -8.24 -16.06 4.38
N VAL A 156 -8.54 -16.88 5.39
CA VAL A 156 -7.56 -17.77 6.04
C VAL A 156 -7.11 -18.89 5.10
N SER A 157 -8.04 -19.53 4.38
CA SER A 157 -7.69 -20.53 3.35
C SER A 157 -6.77 -19.92 2.30
N SER A 158 -7.12 -18.76 1.74
CA SER A 158 -6.28 -18.06 0.77
C SER A 158 -4.90 -17.70 1.31
N ALA A 159 -4.78 -17.41 2.61
CA ALA A 159 -3.49 -17.19 3.25
C ALA A 159 -2.65 -18.47 3.33
N CYS A 160 -3.25 -19.65 3.58
CA CYS A 160 -2.53 -20.93 3.60
C CYS A 160 -1.86 -21.23 2.24
N PHE A 161 -2.58 -21.01 1.14
CA PHE A 161 -2.08 -21.22 -0.24
C PHE A 161 -1.22 -20.07 -0.80
N SER A 162 -1.07 -18.96 -0.06
CA SER A 162 -0.36 -17.79 -0.61
C SER A 162 1.15 -17.94 -0.54
N PHE A 163 1.80 -17.62 -1.66
CA PHE A 163 3.21 -17.25 -1.70
C PHE A 163 3.32 -15.74 -1.51
N ASN A 164 4.28 -15.32 -0.68
CA ASN A 164 4.62 -13.92 -0.55
C ASN A 164 5.63 -13.53 -1.65
N ALA A 165 6.03 -12.27 -1.69
CA ALA A 165 6.93 -11.81 -2.74
C ALA A 165 8.37 -12.36 -2.63
N LEU A 166 8.82 -12.83 -1.44
CA LEU A 166 10.11 -13.55 -1.32
C LEU A 166 10.02 -14.92 -1.97
N ALA A 167 9.03 -15.73 -1.58
CA ALA A 167 8.77 -17.03 -2.21
C ALA A 167 8.57 -16.88 -3.72
N SER A 168 7.87 -15.83 -4.16
CA SER A 168 7.70 -15.53 -5.58
C SER A 168 9.03 -15.26 -6.29
N GLU A 169 9.92 -14.47 -5.72
CA GLU A 169 11.23 -14.20 -6.33
C GLU A 169 12.11 -15.44 -6.32
N TYR A 170 12.05 -16.24 -5.26
CA TYR A 170 12.74 -17.52 -5.18
C TYR A 170 12.33 -18.46 -6.32
N ILE A 171 11.02 -18.66 -6.51
CA ILE A 171 10.48 -19.49 -7.60
C ILE A 171 10.96 -18.98 -8.96
N GLN A 172 10.89 -17.66 -9.20
CA GLN A 172 11.34 -17.06 -10.46
C GLN A 172 12.82 -17.29 -10.78
N ARG A 173 13.67 -17.50 -9.76
CA ARG A 173 15.12 -17.59 -9.91
C ARG A 173 15.65 -19.01 -9.86
N PHE A 174 15.01 -19.89 -9.09
CA PHE A 174 15.62 -21.17 -8.71
C PHE A 174 14.73 -22.38 -8.97
N ILE A 175 13.42 -22.19 -9.16
CA ILE A 175 12.52 -23.29 -9.48
C ILE A 175 12.36 -23.37 -11.01
N PRO A 176 12.60 -24.53 -11.61
CA PRO A 176 12.38 -24.71 -13.05
C PRO A 176 10.93 -24.39 -13.46
N PRO A 177 10.68 -23.76 -14.62
CA PRO A 177 9.33 -23.37 -15.04
C PRO A 177 8.31 -24.51 -15.07
N GLU A 178 8.74 -25.74 -15.34
CA GLU A 178 7.89 -26.94 -15.33
C GLU A 178 7.43 -27.36 -13.92
N GLN A 179 8.14 -26.90 -12.88
CA GLN A 179 7.81 -27.14 -11.46
C GLN A 179 7.05 -25.96 -10.82
N ASP A 180 6.98 -24.80 -11.48
CA ASP A 180 6.11 -23.68 -11.07
C ASP A 180 4.64 -23.98 -11.41
N ASN A 181 4.03 -24.82 -10.58
CA ASN A 181 2.67 -25.29 -10.76
C ASN A 181 1.87 -25.23 -9.43
N ASP A 182 0.59 -25.58 -9.49
CA ASP A 182 -0.29 -25.50 -8.31
C ASP A 182 0.03 -26.56 -7.25
N GLU A 183 0.67 -27.68 -7.62
CA GLU A 183 1.06 -28.74 -6.68
C GLU A 183 2.03 -28.21 -5.63
N LEU A 184 2.99 -27.38 -6.04
CA LEU A 184 3.93 -26.70 -5.14
C LEU A 184 3.20 -25.91 -4.04
N ARG A 185 2.11 -25.22 -4.39
CA ARG A 185 1.27 -24.49 -3.44
C ARG A 185 0.47 -25.43 -2.55
N GLN A 186 -0.08 -26.50 -3.12
CA GLN A 186 -0.87 -27.47 -2.38
C GLN A 186 -0.04 -28.18 -1.31
N ARG A 187 1.18 -28.60 -1.61
CA ARG A 187 2.09 -29.23 -0.63
C ARG A 187 2.41 -28.30 0.55
N ILE A 188 2.72 -27.02 0.26
CA ILE A 188 2.96 -26.02 1.31
C ILE A 188 1.67 -25.72 2.09
N ALA A 189 0.51 -25.72 1.43
CA ALA A 189 -0.77 -25.54 2.10
C ALA A 189 -1.16 -26.74 2.98
N LEU A 190 -0.82 -27.98 2.58
CA LEU A 190 -1.01 -29.17 3.40
C LEU A 190 -0.26 -29.07 4.72
N TYR A 191 1.00 -28.61 4.72
CA TYR A 191 1.71 -28.30 5.97
C TYR A 191 0.89 -27.34 6.82
N LYS A 192 0.50 -26.19 6.24
CA LYS A 192 -0.13 -25.09 6.99
C LYS A 192 -1.53 -25.41 7.51
N LEU A 193 -2.23 -26.34 6.87
CA LEU A 193 -3.55 -26.80 7.27
C LEU A 193 -3.49 -28.00 8.22
N SER A 194 -2.47 -28.87 8.08
CA SER A 194 -2.29 -29.98 9.03
C SER A 194 -1.66 -29.54 10.36
N ASP A 195 -0.88 -28.46 10.36
CA ASP A 195 -0.41 -27.78 11.58
C ASP A 195 -1.50 -26.83 12.11
N LEU A 196 -2.36 -27.33 12.99
CA LEU A 196 -3.45 -26.52 13.57
C LEU A 196 -2.94 -25.31 14.38
N ASN A 197 -1.73 -25.38 14.95
CA ASN A 197 -1.13 -24.22 15.60
C ASN A 197 -0.83 -23.10 14.59
N PHE A 198 -0.36 -23.46 13.38
CA PHE A 198 -0.20 -22.50 12.28
C PHE A 198 -1.53 -21.92 11.82
N PHE A 199 -2.56 -22.77 11.65
CA PHE A 199 -3.87 -22.32 11.21
C PHE A 199 -4.50 -21.32 12.21
N GLU A 200 -4.49 -21.64 13.50
CA GLU A 200 -4.96 -20.73 14.56
C GLU A 200 -4.15 -19.44 14.62
N ALA A 201 -2.83 -19.51 14.41
CA ALA A 201 -1.97 -18.33 14.34
C ALA A 201 -2.34 -17.37 13.19
N LEU A 202 -3.11 -17.81 12.19
CA LEU A 202 -3.71 -16.92 11.18
C LEU A 202 -5.11 -16.43 11.57
N ALA A 203 -5.90 -17.27 12.24
CA ALA A 203 -7.28 -16.95 12.62
C ALA A 203 -7.33 -15.83 13.68
N GLY A 204 -6.49 -15.89 14.71
CA GLY A 204 -6.43 -14.91 15.79
C GLY A 204 -6.21 -13.47 15.31
N PRO A 205 -5.15 -13.17 14.53
CA PRO A 205 -4.92 -11.82 14.01
C PRO A 205 -6.04 -11.31 13.09
N LEU A 206 -6.70 -12.17 12.31
CA LEU A 206 -7.86 -11.78 11.52
C LEU A 206 -9.03 -11.38 12.42
N GLN A 207 -9.31 -12.15 13.46
CA GLN A 207 -10.34 -11.84 14.46
C GLN A 207 -10.07 -10.50 15.14
N ALA A 208 -8.83 -10.28 15.58
CA ALA A 208 -8.42 -9.04 16.23
C ALA A 208 -8.62 -7.83 15.31
N TYR A 209 -8.22 -7.96 14.04
CA TYR A 209 -8.45 -6.93 13.03
C TYR A 209 -9.95 -6.65 12.83
N LEU A 210 -10.77 -7.69 12.65
CA LEU A 210 -12.20 -7.53 12.38
C LEU A 210 -12.95 -6.93 13.57
N ARG A 211 -12.54 -7.25 14.80
CA ARG A 211 -13.12 -6.67 16.01
C ARG A 211 -12.90 -5.16 16.08
N VAL A 212 -11.68 -4.69 15.81
CA VAL A 212 -11.43 -3.23 15.76
C VAL A 212 -12.15 -2.62 14.56
N PHE A 213 -12.14 -3.29 13.40
CA PHE A 213 -12.84 -2.78 12.22
C PHE A 213 -14.35 -2.63 12.44
N GLU A 214 -14.99 -3.51 13.22
CA GLU A 214 -16.41 -3.45 13.55
C GLU A 214 -16.83 -2.09 14.14
N ASP A 215 -16.00 -1.55 15.04
CA ASP A 215 -16.25 -0.27 15.73
C ASP A 215 -16.13 0.94 14.79
N TYR A 216 -15.38 0.80 13.70
CA TYR A 216 -15.08 1.88 12.75
C TYR A 216 -15.70 1.66 11.35
N ALA A 217 -16.46 0.58 11.16
CA ALA A 217 -16.95 0.16 9.84
C ALA A 217 -17.75 1.25 9.11
N SER A 218 -18.51 2.08 9.85
CA SER A 218 -19.28 3.20 9.30
C SER A 218 -18.44 4.31 8.69
N ALA A 219 -17.13 4.38 9.01
CA ALA A 219 -16.21 5.35 8.45
C ALA A 219 -15.64 4.93 7.08
N TYR A 220 -16.02 3.75 6.56
CA TYR A 220 -15.50 3.16 5.33
C TYR A 220 -16.61 2.76 4.36
N HIS A 221 -16.37 2.93 3.07
CA HIS A 221 -17.13 2.26 2.02
C HIS A 221 -16.59 0.84 1.84
N ILE A 222 -17.42 -0.14 2.18
CA ILE A 222 -17.02 -1.54 2.22
C ILE A 222 -17.28 -2.20 0.86
N MET A 223 -16.24 -2.80 0.30
CA MET A 223 -16.33 -3.71 -0.83
C MET A 223 -16.20 -5.15 -0.33
N ARG A 224 -17.25 -5.95 -0.52
CA ARG A 224 -17.13 -7.41 -0.37
C ARG A 224 -16.47 -7.96 -1.63
N TRP A 225 -15.42 -8.75 -1.45
CA TRP A 225 -14.70 -9.37 -2.56
C TRP A 225 -15.64 -10.24 -3.40
N GLU A 226 -16.54 -10.98 -2.76
CA GLU A 226 -17.54 -11.82 -3.40
C GLU A 226 -18.47 -11.04 -4.34
N ASP A 227 -18.92 -9.85 -3.94
CA ASP A 227 -19.76 -8.98 -4.78
C ASP A 227 -19.02 -8.52 -6.03
N LEU A 228 -17.75 -8.15 -5.88
CA LEU A 228 -16.95 -7.74 -7.02
C LEU A 228 -16.74 -8.89 -8.01
N ILE A 229 -16.54 -10.12 -7.54
CA ILE A 229 -16.38 -11.29 -8.41
C ILE A 229 -17.70 -11.67 -9.10
N GLN A 230 -18.82 -11.66 -8.37
CA GLN A 230 -20.11 -12.15 -8.90
C GLN A 230 -20.90 -11.09 -9.68
N ALA A 231 -20.77 -9.83 -9.29
CA ALA A 231 -21.47 -8.70 -9.86
C ALA A 231 -20.50 -7.50 -10.01
N PRO A 232 -19.48 -7.60 -10.87
CA PRO A 232 -18.42 -6.60 -10.97
C PRO A 232 -18.93 -5.22 -11.37
N VAL A 233 -19.81 -5.15 -12.37
CA VAL A 233 -20.32 -3.88 -12.90
C VAL A 233 -21.08 -3.09 -11.81
N PRO A 234 -22.12 -3.63 -11.15
CA PRO A 234 -22.79 -2.92 -10.05
C PRO A 234 -21.85 -2.52 -8.91
N THR A 235 -20.89 -3.39 -8.56
CA THR A 235 -19.93 -3.12 -7.48
C THR A 235 -19.01 -1.96 -7.82
N ILE A 236 -18.47 -1.92 -9.04
CA ILE A 236 -17.60 -0.84 -9.51
C ILE A 236 -18.38 0.48 -9.60
N LEU A 237 -19.64 0.46 -10.06
CA LEU A 237 -20.49 1.64 -10.09
C LEU A 237 -20.71 2.22 -8.69
N GLY A 238 -21.02 1.37 -7.70
CA GLY A 238 -21.19 1.82 -6.31
C GLY A 238 -19.91 2.39 -5.69
N LEU A 239 -18.74 1.83 -6.03
CA LEU A 239 -17.44 2.38 -5.61
C LEU A 239 -17.14 3.72 -6.29
N ALA A 240 -17.49 3.88 -7.55
CA ALA A 240 -17.33 5.14 -8.28
C ALA A 240 -18.24 6.23 -7.70
N GLU A 241 -19.51 5.91 -7.43
CA GLU A 241 -20.46 6.80 -6.77
C GLU A 241 -19.95 7.24 -5.40
N ALA A 242 -19.44 6.31 -4.58
CA ALA A 242 -18.83 6.62 -3.28
C ALA A 242 -17.59 7.53 -3.40
N GLN A 243 -16.88 7.49 -4.53
CA GLN A 243 -15.79 8.41 -4.82
C GLN A 243 -16.29 9.75 -5.40
N GLY A 244 -17.56 9.87 -5.78
CA GLY A 244 -18.09 11.04 -6.48
C GLY A 244 -17.75 11.07 -7.98
N VAL A 245 -17.54 9.90 -8.57
CA VAL A 245 -17.26 9.70 -10.00
C VAL A 245 -18.46 9.05 -10.67
N PHE A 246 -18.95 9.67 -11.74
CA PHE A 246 -20.01 9.09 -12.58
C PHE A 246 -19.38 8.20 -13.63
N LEU A 247 -19.72 6.91 -13.59
CA LEU A 247 -19.41 5.93 -14.62
C LEU A 247 -20.71 5.36 -15.18
N ASP A 248 -20.73 5.04 -16.47
CA ASP A 248 -21.76 4.19 -17.04
C ASP A 248 -21.38 2.69 -16.90
N ALA A 249 -22.35 1.82 -17.21
CA ALA A 249 -22.16 0.38 -17.11
C ALA A 249 -21.09 -0.16 -18.08
N GLN A 250 -20.88 0.49 -19.22
CA GLN A 250 -19.86 0.09 -20.18
C GLN A 250 -18.47 0.42 -19.62
N GLN A 251 -18.26 1.62 -19.11
CA GLN A 251 -17.00 2.03 -18.48
C GLN A 251 -16.66 1.12 -17.29
N ALA A 252 -17.63 0.77 -16.46
CA ALA A 252 -17.43 -0.17 -15.35
C ALA A 252 -17.06 -1.58 -15.85
N ALA A 253 -17.69 -2.06 -16.93
CA ALA A 253 -17.34 -3.34 -17.54
C ALA A 253 -15.92 -3.35 -18.14
N GLU A 254 -15.52 -2.26 -18.78
CA GLU A 254 -14.16 -2.10 -19.32
C GLU A 254 -13.09 -2.05 -18.22
N ILE A 255 -13.39 -1.40 -17.09
CA ILE A 255 -12.54 -1.44 -15.90
C ILE A 255 -12.36 -2.90 -15.45
N TRP A 256 -13.46 -3.63 -15.27
CA TRP A 256 -13.41 -5.03 -14.83
C TRP A 256 -12.59 -5.89 -15.77
N GLN A 257 -12.85 -5.80 -17.09
CA GLN A 257 -12.16 -6.58 -18.11
C GLN A 257 -10.62 -6.44 -18.04
N ARG A 258 -10.10 -5.27 -17.64
CA ARG A 258 -8.65 -5.04 -17.52
C ARG A 258 -8.02 -5.70 -16.29
N ILE A 259 -8.78 -5.92 -15.22
CA ILE A 259 -8.27 -6.34 -13.91
C ILE A 259 -8.77 -7.71 -13.46
N ASP A 260 -9.71 -8.29 -14.20
CA ASP A 260 -10.32 -9.59 -13.91
C ASP A 260 -9.30 -10.73 -14.02
N HIS A 261 -9.07 -11.44 -12.92
CA HIS A 261 -8.17 -12.60 -12.84
C HIS A 261 -6.78 -12.40 -13.49
N VAL A 262 -6.22 -11.18 -13.40
CA VAL A 262 -4.84 -10.88 -13.79
C VAL A 262 -3.94 -10.65 -12.56
N ASN A 263 -2.63 -10.82 -12.74
CA ASN A 263 -1.70 -10.51 -11.65
C ASN A 263 -1.49 -8.99 -11.54
N LEU A 264 -1.97 -8.41 -10.43
CA LEU A 264 -1.92 -6.97 -10.16
C LEU A 264 -0.69 -6.52 -9.35
N THR A 265 0.29 -7.39 -9.11
CA THR A 265 1.36 -7.14 -8.11
C THR A 265 2.79 -7.00 -8.67
N GLY A 266 2.92 -6.63 -9.94
CA GLY A 266 4.22 -6.28 -10.54
C GLY A 266 5.25 -7.39 -10.40
N ALA A 267 6.35 -7.13 -9.69
CA ALA A 267 7.45 -8.09 -9.49
C ALA A 267 7.06 -9.33 -8.67
N HIS A 268 5.92 -9.32 -7.98
CA HIS A 268 5.35 -10.49 -7.34
C HIS A 268 4.50 -11.27 -8.35
N ARG A 269 5.11 -12.21 -9.07
CA ARG A 269 4.45 -13.02 -10.11
C ARG A 269 3.47 -14.07 -9.58
N HIS A 270 3.63 -14.48 -8.32
CA HIS A 270 2.91 -15.60 -7.70
C HIS A 270 1.76 -15.19 -6.75
N ASN A 271 1.26 -13.94 -6.82
CA ASN A 271 0.18 -13.50 -5.93
C ASN A 271 -1.19 -14.05 -6.33
N LEU A 272 -1.43 -14.16 -7.64
CA LEU A 272 -2.61 -14.77 -8.24
C LEU A 272 -2.37 -16.28 -8.40
N ARG A 273 -3.33 -17.09 -7.95
CA ARG A 273 -3.35 -18.54 -8.19
C ARG A 273 -4.15 -18.78 -9.47
N ARG A 274 -3.54 -19.39 -10.48
CA ARG A 274 -4.21 -19.64 -11.77
C ARG A 274 -5.40 -20.57 -11.59
N GLY A 275 -6.50 -20.30 -12.30
CA GLY A 275 -7.75 -21.07 -12.21
C GLY A 275 -8.50 -20.93 -10.88
N GLN A 276 -8.15 -19.91 -10.08
CA GLN A 276 -8.62 -19.72 -8.71
C GLN A 276 -8.98 -18.24 -8.51
N GLY A 277 -9.62 -17.90 -7.39
CA GLY A 277 -10.34 -16.62 -7.27
C GLY A 277 -11.86 -16.79 -7.34
N ILE A 278 -12.33 -18.01 -7.04
CA ILE A 278 -13.73 -18.40 -7.13
C ILE A 278 -14.42 -18.17 -5.77
N VAL A 279 -15.62 -17.59 -5.81
CA VAL A 279 -16.47 -17.42 -4.61
C VAL A 279 -16.80 -18.79 -4.02
N GLY A 280 -16.61 -18.92 -2.70
CA GLY A 280 -16.85 -20.17 -1.99
C GLY A 280 -15.78 -21.25 -2.21
N GLY A 281 -14.73 -21.01 -2.98
CA GLY A 281 -13.71 -22.01 -3.30
C GLY A 281 -12.97 -22.60 -2.09
N TRP A 282 -13.02 -21.94 -0.92
CA TRP A 282 -12.46 -22.46 0.34
C TRP A 282 -13.10 -23.79 0.79
N ARG A 283 -14.34 -24.07 0.36
CA ARG A 283 -15.07 -25.32 0.65
C ARG A 283 -14.39 -26.56 0.08
N ASN A 284 -13.51 -26.39 -0.90
CA ASN A 284 -12.76 -27.48 -1.53
C ASN A 284 -11.41 -27.76 -0.85
N TRP A 285 -11.03 -26.96 0.16
CA TRP A 285 -9.69 -27.00 0.76
C TRP A 285 -9.69 -27.13 2.28
N LEU A 286 -10.71 -26.61 2.97
CA LEU A 286 -10.83 -26.71 4.42
C LEU A 286 -11.63 -27.95 4.83
N THR A 287 -11.38 -28.49 6.02
CA THR A 287 -12.21 -29.55 6.63
C THR A 287 -13.13 -28.97 7.71
N ASN A 288 -14.06 -29.78 8.24
CA ASN A 288 -14.94 -29.36 9.35
C ASN A 288 -14.14 -28.91 10.59
N THR A 289 -13.04 -29.59 10.91
CA THR A 289 -12.10 -29.19 11.98
C THR A 289 -11.64 -27.74 11.87
N HIS A 290 -11.34 -27.29 10.64
CA HIS A 290 -10.93 -25.90 10.42
C HIS A 290 -12.09 -24.93 10.60
N LEU A 291 -13.30 -25.30 10.16
CA LEU A 291 -14.48 -24.46 10.36
C LEU A 291 -14.81 -24.32 11.84
N ASP A 292 -14.67 -25.38 12.62
CA ASP A 292 -14.85 -25.37 14.08
C ASP A 292 -13.88 -24.36 14.73
N ILE A 293 -12.58 -24.42 14.39
CA ILE A 293 -11.59 -23.44 14.86
C ILE A 293 -12.01 -22.00 14.51
N LEU A 294 -12.46 -21.75 13.28
CA LEU A 294 -12.90 -20.41 12.89
C LEU A 294 -14.16 -19.96 13.67
N ARG A 295 -15.07 -20.88 14.00
CA ARG A 295 -16.24 -20.59 14.86
C ARG A 295 -15.82 -20.29 16.29
N ASP A 296 -14.87 -21.05 16.84
CA ASP A 296 -14.34 -20.87 18.20
C ASP A 296 -13.62 -19.53 18.36
N HIS A 297 -12.95 -19.07 17.29
CA HIS A 297 -12.42 -17.71 17.22
C HIS A 297 -13.50 -16.63 17.00
N GLY A 298 -14.78 -16.99 16.84
CA GLY A 298 -15.87 -16.03 16.64
C GLY A 298 -15.93 -15.40 15.25
N LEU A 299 -15.20 -15.95 14.27
CA LEU A 299 -15.17 -15.42 12.90
C LEU A 299 -16.49 -15.64 12.15
N GLU A 300 -17.29 -16.65 12.53
CA GLU A 300 -18.63 -16.86 11.96
C GLU A 300 -19.57 -15.70 12.29
N ARG A 301 -19.58 -15.23 13.55
CA ARG A 301 -20.37 -14.06 13.95
C ARG A 301 -20.01 -12.83 13.12
N MET A 302 -18.71 -12.61 12.87
CA MET A 302 -18.25 -11.53 12.00
C MET A 302 -18.70 -11.75 10.55
N GLY A 303 -18.62 -12.99 10.06
CA GLY A 303 -19.12 -13.39 8.74
C GLY A 303 -20.59 -13.05 8.54
N GLN A 304 -21.44 -13.45 9.50
CA GLN A 304 -22.87 -13.16 9.50
C GLN A 304 -23.16 -11.65 9.47
N ARG A 305 -22.48 -10.87 10.32
CA ARG A 305 -22.64 -9.40 10.38
C ARG A 305 -22.45 -8.73 9.02
N TYR A 306 -21.51 -9.24 8.22
CA TYR A 306 -21.20 -8.69 6.90
C TYR A 306 -21.88 -9.44 5.73
N GLY A 307 -22.90 -10.25 6.04
CA GLY A 307 -23.77 -10.87 5.04
C GLY A 307 -23.17 -12.10 4.35
N TYR A 308 -22.20 -12.78 4.99
CA TYR A 308 -21.63 -14.03 4.46
C TYR A 308 -22.35 -15.30 4.93
N GLY A 309 -23.29 -15.17 5.88
CA GLY A 309 -24.03 -16.30 6.44
C GLY A 309 -23.25 -17.11 7.48
N VAL A 310 -23.79 -18.29 7.81
CA VAL A 310 -23.16 -19.27 8.71
C VAL A 310 -22.08 -20.08 7.99
N PHE A 311 -21.12 -20.62 8.73
CA PHE A 311 -20.19 -21.60 8.22
C PHE A 311 -20.89 -22.96 8.25
N GLU A 312 -21.55 -23.33 7.14
CA GLU A 312 -22.19 -24.63 7.02
C GLU A 312 -21.16 -25.77 7.15
N ALA A 313 -21.56 -26.86 7.81
CA ALA A 313 -20.76 -28.07 7.84
C ALA A 313 -20.59 -28.61 6.41
N LEU A 314 -19.38 -29.06 6.10
CA LEU A 314 -19.05 -29.68 4.82
C LEU A 314 -19.42 -31.16 4.88
N ASP A 315 -20.00 -31.68 3.80
CA ASP A 315 -20.25 -33.11 3.63
C ASP A 315 -18.90 -33.85 3.46
N GLU A 316 -18.53 -34.65 4.46
CA GLU A 316 -17.29 -35.42 4.48
C GLU A 316 -17.24 -36.48 3.38
N GLY A 317 -18.40 -37.01 2.96
CA GLY A 317 -18.52 -37.92 1.83
C GLY A 317 -18.17 -37.25 0.49
N ALA A 318 -18.28 -35.92 0.42
CA ALA A 318 -17.98 -35.11 -0.75
C ALA A 318 -16.58 -34.47 -0.71
N TYR A 319 -15.73 -34.79 0.27
CA TYR A 319 -14.38 -34.23 0.36
C TYR A 319 -13.56 -34.50 -0.92
N THR A 320 -12.88 -33.45 -1.37
CA THR A 320 -11.89 -33.54 -2.46
C THR A 320 -10.73 -34.46 -2.07
N PRO A 321 -9.92 -34.94 -3.04
CA PRO A 321 -8.72 -35.72 -2.72
C PRO A 321 -7.80 -35.02 -1.72
N PHE A 322 -7.60 -33.70 -1.88
CA PHE A 322 -6.84 -32.87 -0.95
C PHE A 322 -7.43 -32.89 0.47
N GLN A 323 -8.75 -32.71 0.59
CA GLN A 323 -9.41 -32.71 1.90
C GLN A 323 -9.36 -34.07 2.58
N ARG A 324 -9.41 -35.18 1.84
CA ARG A 324 -9.29 -36.53 2.41
C ARG A 324 -7.90 -36.78 2.97
N GLU A 325 -6.87 -36.37 2.24
CA GLU A 325 -5.48 -36.45 2.72
C GLU A 325 -5.30 -35.62 3.99
N LEU A 326 -5.75 -34.36 3.96
CA LEU A 326 -5.71 -33.44 5.09
C LEU A 326 -6.49 -33.98 6.30
N ALA A 327 -7.71 -34.48 6.10
CA ALA A 327 -8.52 -35.06 7.17
C ALA A 327 -7.83 -36.27 7.81
N GLY A 328 -7.21 -37.13 7.01
CA GLY A 328 -6.45 -38.27 7.53
C GLY A 328 -5.22 -37.84 8.35
N LEU A 329 -4.51 -36.80 7.94
CA LEU A 329 -3.41 -36.23 8.73
C LEU A 329 -3.91 -35.68 10.07
N LEU A 330 -5.02 -34.94 10.06
CA LEU A 330 -5.62 -34.38 11.27
C LEU A 330 -6.10 -35.46 12.24
N GLU A 331 -6.74 -36.51 11.73
CA GLU A 331 -7.20 -37.66 12.53
C GLU A 331 -6.03 -38.34 13.25
N ARG A 332 -4.90 -38.52 12.55
CA ARG A 332 -3.66 -39.09 13.11
C ARG A 332 -2.84 -38.08 13.92
N ARG A 333 -3.23 -36.80 13.95
CA ARG A 333 -2.49 -35.69 14.55
C ARG A 333 -1.07 -35.54 13.99
N GLU A 334 -0.94 -35.77 12.69
CA GLU A 334 0.32 -35.65 11.94
C GLU A 334 0.38 -34.32 11.20
N ILE A 335 1.56 -33.70 11.20
CA ILE A 335 1.86 -32.51 10.38
C ILE A 335 2.55 -32.98 9.10
N PHE A 336 2.01 -32.57 7.95
CA PHE A 336 2.63 -32.84 6.66
C PHE A 336 3.97 -32.11 6.55
N ARG A 337 5.07 -32.84 6.34
CA ARG A 337 6.43 -32.28 6.22
C ARG A 337 7.10 -32.51 4.87
N ASP A 338 6.46 -33.23 3.96
CA ASP A 338 7.02 -33.51 2.63
C ASP A 338 6.69 -32.37 1.64
N TYR A 339 7.13 -31.15 1.92
CA TYR A 339 6.91 -29.99 1.05
C TYR A 339 8.04 -29.74 0.03
N GLY A 340 9.12 -30.51 0.09
CA GLY A 340 10.23 -30.47 -0.88
C GLY A 340 11.29 -29.44 -0.52
N ASP A 341 11.19 -28.24 -1.09
CA ASP A 341 12.21 -27.19 -0.98
C ASP A 341 12.08 -26.41 0.35
N GLU A 342 13.07 -26.59 1.23
CA GLU A 342 13.14 -25.97 2.56
C GLU A 342 13.24 -24.44 2.51
N ASP A 343 14.00 -23.88 1.56
CA ASP A 343 14.12 -22.41 1.42
C ASP A 343 12.79 -21.82 0.99
N LEU A 344 12.16 -22.42 -0.02
CA LEU A 344 10.85 -21.99 -0.48
C LEU A 344 9.80 -22.10 0.62
N PHE A 345 9.81 -23.20 1.38
CA PHE A 345 8.93 -23.38 2.52
C PHE A 345 9.15 -22.27 3.56
N GLY A 346 10.41 -22.02 3.96
CA GLY A 346 10.76 -20.97 4.90
C GLY A 346 10.25 -19.60 4.46
N PHE A 347 10.50 -19.22 3.20
CA PHE A 347 9.99 -17.96 2.66
C PHE A 347 8.46 -17.92 2.60
N ALA A 348 7.79 -19.03 2.28
CA ALA A 348 6.33 -19.10 2.19
C ALA A 348 5.63 -19.19 3.55
N PHE A 349 6.32 -19.67 4.57
CA PHE A 349 5.86 -19.77 5.97
C PHE A 349 5.72 -18.39 6.59
N ASN A 350 6.73 -17.53 6.36
CA ASN A 350 6.78 -16.20 6.95
C ASN A 350 5.72 -15.25 6.37
N LYS A 351 4.73 -14.91 7.21
CA LYS A 351 3.58 -14.07 6.85
C LYS A 351 3.46 -12.88 7.80
N SER A 352 3.03 -11.73 7.26
CA SER A 352 2.77 -10.51 8.04
C SER A 352 1.54 -10.58 8.93
N ASN A 353 0.67 -11.56 8.68
CA ASN A 353 -0.62 -11.71 9.32
C ASN A 353 -0.69 -12.96 10.22
N LEU A 354 0.47 -13.50 10.57
CA LEU A 354 0.66 -14.62 11.47
C LEU A 354 0.93 -14.10 12.88
N ASP A 355 0.35 -14.73 13.90
CA ASP A 355 0.72 -14.53 15.29
C ASP A 355 2.14 -15.06 15.51
N LEU A 356 3.09 -14.12 15.54
CA LEU A 356 4.51 -14.41 15.63
C LEU A 356 4.94 -14.87 17.03
N GLU A 357 4.09 -14.78 18.05
CA GLU A 357 4.43 -15.21 19.42
C GLU A 357 4.37 -16.73 19.57
N ARG A 358 3.63 -17.40 18.68
CA ARG A 358 3.52 -18.86 18.63
C ARG A 358 4.73 -19.57 18.03
N PHE A 359 5.73 -18.82 17.53
CA PHE A 359 6.88 -19.37 16.81
C PHE A 359 8.19 -18.76 17.32
N ALA A 360 9.26 -19.56 17.25
CA ALA A 360 10.58 -19.18 17.72
C ALA A 360 11.31 -18.27 16.71
N PHE A 361 10.85 -17.02 16.59
CA PHE A 361 11.54 -15.99 15.81
C PHE A 361 12.49 -15.16 16.69
N LYS A 362 13.68 -14.85 16.16
CA LYS A 362 14.54 -13.82 16.76
C LYS A 362 13.91 -12.45 16.54
N ARG A 363 13.79 -11.65 17.60
CA ARG A 363 13.29 -10.27 17.56
C ARG A 363 14.36 -9.34 18.08
N TYR A 364 14.46 -8.15 17.49
CA TYR A 364 15.43 -7.14 17.90
C TYR A 364 14.67 -5.87 18.28
N ALA A 365 15.22 -5.14 19.25
CA ALA A 365 14.62 -3.90 19.72
C ALA A 365 14.60 -2.84 18.61
N TRP A 366 13.69 -1.89 18.75
CA TRP A 366 13.71 -0.68 17.93
C TRP A 366 15.02 0.07 18.12
N LYS A 367 15.60 0.50 17.01
CA LYS A 367 16.54 1.62 16.97
C LYS A 367 15.74 2.92 16.76
N ARG A 368 16.38 4.00 16.33
CA ARG A 368 15.69 5.27 16.07
C ARG A 368 14.79 5.18 14.84
N HIS A 369 15.28 4.57 13.76
CA HIS A 369 14.59 4.53 12.47
C HIS A 369 14.21 3.13 12.01
N THR A 370 14.84 2.08 12.55
CA THR A 370 14.66 0.71 12.06
C THR A 370 14.38 -0.30 13.18
N GLN A 371 13.85 -1.45 12.79
CA GLN A 371 13.70 -2.62 13.65
C GLN A 371 13.84 -3.89 12.80
N ILE A 372 14.49 -4.93 13.31
CA ILE A 372 14.28 -6.29 12.81
C ILE A 372 13.10 -6.89 13.57
N GLU A 373 11.92 -6.86 12.95
CA GLU A 373 10.66 -7.35 13.53
C GLU A 373 10.75 -8.84 13.87
N ARG A 374 11.32 -9.60 12.94
CA ARG A 374 11.57 -11.04 13.09
C ARG A 374 12.70 -11.50 12.19
N SER A 375 13.37 -12.57 12.58
CA SER A 375 14.39 -13.25 11.79
C SER A 375 14.38 -14.76 12.05
N THR A 376 14.40 -15.54 10.97
CA THR A 376 14.82 -16.95 10.94
C THR A 376 16.23 -17.11 10.37
N CYS A 377 16.84 -16.03 9.87
CA CYS A 377 18.15 -16.04 9.27
C CYS A 377 19.19 -16.59 10.26
N SER A 378 19.93 -17.64 9.89
CA SER A 378 20.93 -18.28 10.76
C SER A 378 22.19 -17.42 10.96
N ASP A 379 22.47 -16.48 10.06
CA ASP A 379 23.61 -15.56 10.14
C ASP A 379 23.22 -14.27 10.89
N ASP A 380 23.43 -14.27 12.21
CA ASP A 380 23.15 -13.12 13.08
C ASP A 380 24.01 -11.90 12.78
N GLU A 381 25.25 -12.11 12.33
CA GLU A 381 26.16 -11.02 12.01
C GLU A 381 25.69 -10.28 10.74
N LEU A 382 25.19 -11.03 9.75
CA LEU A 382 24.61 -10.44 8.54
C LEU A 382 23.37 -9.60 8.88
N VAL A 383 22.47 -10.13 9.71
CA VAL A 383 21.28 -9.41 10.18
C VAL A 383 21.68 -8.11 10.91
N ALA A 384 22.70 -8.19 11.77
CA ALA A 384 23.21 -7.02 12.49
C ALA A 384 23.81 -5.96 11.55
N GLN A 385 24.61 -6.36 10.56
CA GLN A 385 25.20 -5.46 9.57
C GLN A 385 24.15 -4.80 8.68
N VAL A 386 23.15 -5.56 8.21
CA VAL A 386 22.03 -5.02 7.44
C VAL A 386 21.22 -4.04 8.28
N SER A 387 20.93 -4.38 9.54
CA SER A 387 20.22 -3.48 10.46
C SER A 387 21.01 -2.20 10.75
N ALA A 388 22.34 -2.26 10.90
CA ALA A 388 23.17 -1.09 11.11
C ALA A 388 23.20 -0.18 9.88
N CYS A 389 23.42 -0.77 8.71
CA CYS A 389 23.43 -0.07 7.43
C CYS A 389 22.09 0.61 7.14
N ALA A 390 20.98 -0.08 7.37
CA ALA A 390 19.65 0.47 7.16
C ALA A 390 19.35 1.62 8.14
N GLU A 391 19.78 1.52 9.40
CA GLU A 391 19.60 2.59 10.39
C GLU A 391 20.30 3.88 9.97
N GLU A 392 21.59 3.80 9.65
CA GLU A 392 22.40 4.93 9.21
C GLU A 392 21.82 5.57 7.94
N THR A 393 21.45 4.74 6.96
CA THR A 393 20.89 5.24 5.70
C THR A 393 19.52 5.90 5.92
N CYS A 394 18.67 5.34 6.79
CA CYS A 394 17.37 5.91 7.11
C CYS A 394 17.50 7.23 7.88
N GLU A 395 18.50 7.38 8.76
CA GLU A 395 18.79 8.65 9.44
C GLU A 395 19.08 9.76 8.43
N VAL A 396 19.98 9.50 7.47
CA VAL A 396 20.34 10.46 6.42
C VAL A 396 19.15 10.80 5.53
N ILE A 397 18.39 9.79 5.08
CA ILE A 397 17.19 9.99 4.26
C ILE A 397 16.14 10.83 5.00
N ASN A 398 15.92 10.56 6.30
CA ASN A 398 14.95 11.30 7.09
C ASN A 398 15.39 12.75 7.33
N ALA A 399 16.70 13.00 7.50
CA ALA A 399 17.24 14.35 7.56
C ALA A 399 17.03 15.10 6.23
N ALA A 400 17.27 14.45 5.10
CA ALA A 400 17.04 15.02 3.78
C ALA A 400 15.55 15.32 3.53
N LEU A 401 14.65 14.41 3.90
CA LEU A 401 13.20 14.66 3.83
C LEU A 401 12.76 15.82 4.71
N ALA A 402 13.33 15.96 5.90
CA ALA A 402 13.04 17.07 6.80
C ALA A 402 13.40 18.43 6.16
N CYS A 403 14.48 18.52 5.38
CA CYS A 403 14.82 19.75 4.65
C CYS A 403 13.74 20.19 3.65
N TRP A 404 13.00 19.24 3.05
CA TRP A 404 11.90 19.53 2.14
C TRP A 404 10.60 19.85 2.87
N LEU A 405 10.27 19.06 3.89
CA LEU A 405 9.01 19.12 4.64
C LEU A 405 8.95 20.26 5.65
N ASP A 406 10.08 20.93 5.91
CA ASP A 406 10.15 22.09 6.80
C ASP A 406 9.34 23.28 6.25
N ASN A 407 8.18 23.50 6.87
CA ASN A 407 7.28 24.61 6.56
C ASN A 407 7.74 25.96 7.14
N GLY A 408 8.82 25.99 7.92
CA GLY A 408 9.39 27.19 8.53
C GLY A 408 10.05 28.16 7.54
N LEU A 409 10.14 27.80 6.25
CA LEU A 409 10.73 28.64 5.19
C LEU A 409 9.72 28.96 4.07
N PRO A 410 8.71 29.82 4.31
CA PRO A 410 7.77 30.27 3.27
C PRO A 410 8.43 31.00 2.09
N GLN A 411 9.71 31.39 2.22
CA GLN A 411 10.45 32.18 1.24
C GLN A 411 11.56 31.42 0.48
N ALA A 412 11.93 30.21 0.91
CA ALA A 412 12.96 29.44 0.20
C ALA A 412 12.39 28.85 -1.10
N GLY A 413 12.98 29.24 -2.24
CA GLY A 413 12.62 28.72 -3.56
C GLY A 413 12.91 27.21 -3.68
N VAL A 414 12.31 26.56 -4.69
CA VAL A 414 12.50 25.12 -4.96
C VAL A 414 13.99 24.77 -5.00
N SER A 415 14.79 25.56 -5.72
CA SER A 415 16.23 25.35 -5.86
C SER A 415 16.97 25.32 -4.52
N GLU A 416 16.71 26.27 -3.62
CA GLU A 416 17.33 26.30 -2.30
C GLU A 416 16.95 25.08 -1.45
N ARG A 417 15.68 24.66 -1.51
CA ARG A 417 15.22 23.46 -0.79
C ARG A 417 15.89 22.20 -1.33
N VAL A 418 16.00 22.05 -2.65
CA VAL A 418 16.70 20.92 -3.27
C VAL A 418 18.17 20.91 -2.87
N GLU A 419 18.86 22.05 -2.86
CA GLU A 419 20.26 22.10 -2.43
C GLU A 419 20.44 21.68 -0.96
N ARG A 420 19.51 22.05 -0.07
CA ARG A 420 19.52 21.56 1.32
C ARG A 420 19.33 20.05 1.39
N VAL A 421 18.43 19.50 0.58
CA VAL A 421 18.22 18.05 0.46
C VAL A 421 19.50 17.37 0.00
N ILE A 422 20.14 17.87 -1.07
CA ILE A 422 21.38 17.30 -1.61
C ILE A 422 22.53 17.35 -0.59
N ARG A 423 22.71 18.47 0.12
CA ARG A 423 23.72 18.57 1.20
C ARG A 423 23.45 17.60 2.34
N ALA A 424 22.18 17.38 2.70
CA ALA A 424 21.83 16.41 3.72
C ALA A 424 22.22 14.98 3.33
N LEU A 425 22.46 14.69 2.04
CA LEU A 425 22.92 13.38 1.56
C LEU A 425 24.44 13.20 1.59
N GLU A 426 25.22 14.22 1.93
CA GLU A 426 26.70 14.13 2.03
C GLU A 426 27.20 12.92 2.84
N PRO A 427 26.59 12.54 3.99
CA PRO A 427 27.03 11.37 4.75
C PRO A 427 26.87 10.03 4.02
N LEU A 428 26.11 9.99 2.91
CA LEU A 428 26.02 8.78 2.09
C LEU A 428 27.27 8.55 1.23
N HIS A 429 28.17 9.54 1.11
CA HIS A 429 29.40 9.49 0.30
C HIS A 429 29.15 9.08 -1.16
N LEU A 430 28.06 9.58 -1.74
CA LEU A 430 27.70 9.32 -3.13
C LEU A 430 28.64 10.04 -4.09
N GLU A 431 28.88 9.45 -5.26
CA GLU A 431 29.63 10.09 -6.34
C GLU A 431 28.93 11.37 -6.81
N THR A 432 29.72 12.38 -7.19
CA THR A 432 29.20 13.68 -7.65
C THR A 432 28.18 13.51 -8.78
N GLN A 433 28.43 12.60 -9.73
CA GLN A 433 27.51 12.35 -10.85
C GLN A 433 26.14 11.83 -10.38
N VAL A 434 26.10 11.01 -9.32
CA VAL A 434 24.84 10.51 -8.74
C VAL A 434 24.09 11.66 -8.07
N LEU A 435 24.78 12.50 -7.29
CA LEU A 435 24.19 13.67 -6.64
C LEU A 435 23.65 14.68 -7.67
N ASP A 436 24.36 14.88 -8.78
CA ASP A 436 23.94 15.75 -9.87
C ASP A 436 22.65 15.24 -10.54
N GLY A 437 22.58 13.92 -10.79
CA GLY A 437 21.37 13.28 -11.32
C GLY A 437 20.18 13.38 -10.36
N TYR A 438 20.41 13.26 -9.04
CA TYR A 438 19.36 13.47 -8.04
C TYR A 438 18.90 14.92 -8.02
N ARG A 439 19.84 15.88 -8.07
CA ARG A 439 19.53 17.31 -8.08
C ARG A 439 18.63 17.66 -9.26
N GLU A 440 18.98 17.23 -10.47
CA GLU A 440 18.21 17.51 -11.69
C GLU A 440 16.76 17.01 -11.58
N GLN A 441 16.57 15.76 -11.16
CA GLN A 441 15.24 15.16 -11.04
C GLN A 441 14.39 15.82 -9.94
N LEU A 442 15.01 16.15 -8.81
CA LEU A 442 14.32 16.81 -7.70
C LEU A 442 13.94 18.26 -8.03
N LEU A 443 14.79 18.99 -8.74
CA LEU A 443 14.47 20.34 -9.24
C LEU A 443 13.29 20.28 -10.20
N ALA A 444 13.35 19.41 -11.22
CA ALA A 444 12.28 19.26 -12.20
C ALA A 444 10.93 18.93 -11.54
N ALA A 445 10.94 18.01 -10.55
CA ALA A 445 9.74 17.64 -9.82
C ALA A 445 9.21 18.76 -8.91
N GLY A 446 10.10 19.49 -8.23
CA GLY A 446 9.75 20.63 -7.39
C GLY A 446 9.16 21.79 -8.21
N ASP A 447 9.75 22.09 -9.36
CA ASP A 447 9.27 23.15 -10.27
C ASP A 447 7.92 22.78 -10.88
N ALA A 448 7.75 21.53 -11.33
CA ALA A 448 6.46 21.02 -11.81
C ALA A 448 5.38 21.13 -10.74
N GLN A 449 5.72 20.88 -9.47
CA GLN A 449 4.79 21.00 -8.35
C GLN A 449 4.40 22.46 -8.06
N CYS A 450 5.32 23.41 -8.20
CA CYS A 450 5.03 24.85 -8.06
C CYS A 450 4.23 25.39 -9.26
N ALA A 451 4.49 24.90 -10.47
CA ALA A 451 3.72 25.22 -11.67
C ALA A 451 2.30 24.63 -11.62
N ALA A 452 2.12 23.47 -10.98
CA ALA A 452 0.83 22.82 -10.74
C ALA A 452 0.03 23.41 -9.56
N GLY A 453 0.11 24.73 -9.34
CA GLY A 453 -0.97 25.45 -8.64
C GLY A 453 -2.34 25.03 -9.21
N PRO A 454 -3.45 25.12 -8.46
CA PRO A 454 -4.73 24.50 -8.79
C PRO A 454 -5.00 24.59 -10.29
N SER A 455 -4.89 23.45 -10.98
CA SER A 455 -5.06 23.36 -12.42
C SER A 455 -6.52 23.71 -12.72
N ALA A 456 -6.78 24.99 -12.98
CA ALA A 456 -7.92 25.37 -13.79
C ALA A 456 -7.63 24.75 -15.15
N ALA A 457 -8.33 23.65 -15.46
CA ALA A 457 -8.31 23.03 -16.77
C ALA A 457 -8.36 24.14 -17.83
N ALA A 458 -7.38 24.13 -18.73
CA ALA A 458 -7.23 25.16 -19.76
C ALA A 458 -8.59 25.38 -20.47
N GLY A 459 -9.23 26.51 -20.18
CA GLY A 459 -10.44 26.96 -20.87
C GLY A 459 -11.62 27.37 -19.99
N THR A 460 -11.70 27.02 -18.70
CA THR A 460 -12.87 27.39 -17.87
C THR A 460 -12.46 28.15 -16.60
N PRO A 461 -12.99 29.37 -16.35
CA PRO A 461 -12.75 30.11 -15.12
C PRO A 461 -13.34 29.36 -13.92
N VAL A 462 -12.55 29.20 -12.87
CA VAL A 462 -12.95 28.52 -11.64
C VAL A 462 -13.04 29.54 -10.52
N LEU A 463 -14.24 29.77 -9.99
CA LEU A 463 -14.43 30.56 -8.77
C LEU A 463 -13.79 29.79 -7.59
N LEU A 464 -12.79 30.38 -6.96
CA LEU A 464 -12.09 29.81 -5.81
C LEU A 464 -12.81 30.17 -4.51
N GLU A 465 -13.11 31.46 -4.32
CA GLU A 465 -13.81 31.98 -3.14
C GLU A 465 -14.39 33.37 -3.41
N SER A 466 -15.26 33.84 -2.52
CA SER A 466 -15.79 35.20 -2.51
C SER A 466 -15.43 35.87 -1.19
N PHE A 467 -14.75 37.01 -1.25
CA PHE A 467 -14.30 37.79 -0.10
C PHE A 467 -14.89 39.20 -0.17
N GLY A 468 -15.78 39.54 0.77
CA GLY A 468 -16.48 40.82 0.76
C GLY A 468 -17.27 41.03 -0.54
N THR A 469 -16.96 42.10 -1.27
CA THR A 469 -17.55 42.45 -2.56
C THR A 469 -16.74 41.92 -3.76
N THR A 470 -15.77 41.03 -3.55
CA THR A 470 -14.83 40.55 -4.57
C THR A 470 -14.88 39.03 -4.69
N ASN A 471 -15.00 38.53 -5.92
CA ASN A 471 -14.85 37.11 -6.26
C ASN A 471 -13.41 36.83 -6.68
N ILE A 472 -12.86 35.71 -6.24
CA ILE A 472 -11.51 35.29 -6.60
C ILE A 472 -11.62 34.13 -7.59
N VAL A 473 -11.14 34.33 -8.80
CA VAL A 473 -11.31 33.39 -9.92
C VAL A 473 -9.94 32.96 -10.43
N ALA A 474 -9.71 31.66 -10.59
CA ALA A 474 -8.56 31.11 -11.30
C ALA A 474 -8.91 30.90 -12.77
N TYR A 475 -8.10 31.44 -13.66
CA TYR A 475 -8.24 31.23 -15.10
C TYR A 475 -6.89 31.35 -15.82
N ALA A 476 -6.61 30.43 -16.74
CA ALA A 476 -5.42 30.45 -17.61
C ALA A 476 -4.09 30.71 -16.87
N GLY A 477 -3.89 30.08 -15.70
CA GLY A 477 -2.67 30.21 -14.91
C GLY A 477 -2.54 31.50 -14.10
N ARG A 478 -3.61 32.31 -14.02
CA ARG A 478 -3.68 33.55 -13.24
C ARG A 478 -4.85 33.54 -12.27
N TYR A 479 -4.77 34.42 -11.28
CA TYR A 479 -5.81 34.68 -10.30
C TYR A 479 -6.36 36.09 -10.50
N TYR A 480 -7.69 36.20 -10.50
CA TYR A 480 -8.42 37.43 -10.74
C TYR A 480 -9.26 37.77 -9.50
N GLY A 481 -9.03 38.94 -8.91
CA GLY A 481 -9.93 39.57 -7.96
C GLY A 481 -10.96 40.39 -8.73
N VAL A 482 -12.18 39.88 -8.82
CA VAL A 482 -13.28 40.43 -9.62
C VAL A 482 -14.33 41.06 -8.70
N PRO A 483 -14.51 42.39 -8.72
CA PRO A 483 -15.61 43.03 -8.01
C PRO A 483 -16.97 42.47 -8.48
N GLN A 484 -17.81 42.02 -7.55
CA GLN A 484 -19.12 41.44 -7.84
C GLN A 484 -20.05 42.41 -8.59
N ALA A 485 -19.84 43.71 -8.41
CA ALA A 485 -20.58 44.77 -9.09
C ALA A 485 -20.39 44.77 -10.63
N LEU A 486 -19.35 44.12 -11.15
CA LEU A 486 -19.09 44.01 -12.59
C LEU A 486 -20.00 42.99 -13.30
N GLY A 487 -20.74 42.16 -12.55
CA GLY A 487 -21.65 41.18 -13.12
C GLY A 487 -20.92 40.03 -13.83
N ALA A 488 -21.57 39.44 -14.84
CA ALA A 488 -21.00 38.34 -15.60
C ALA A 488 -19.88 38.83 -16.51
N LEU A 489 -18.71 38.20 -16.42
CA LEU A 489 -17.52 38.53 -17.21
C LEU A 489 -17.12 37.37 -18.11
N ASP A 490 -16.67 37.70 -19.32
CA ASP A 490 -16.10 36.75 -20.27
C ASP A 490 -14.57 36.72 -20.15
N PHE A 491 -14.08 35.70 -19.46
CA PHE A 491 -12.65 35.48 -19.25
C PHE A 491 -11.91 35.02 -20.51
N SER A 492 -12.61 34.68 -21.60
CA SER A 492 -11.95 34.38 -22.88
C SER A 492 -11.31 35.63 -23.53
N SER A 493 -11.69 36.81 -23.04
CA SER A 493 -11.07 38.10 -23.35
C SER A 493 -10.12 38.55 -22.23
N ASP A 494 -9.17 39.43 -22.54
CA ASP A 494 -8.30 40.01 -21.50
C ASP A 494 -9.12 40.95 -20.62
N ILE A 495 -9.61 40.48 -19.47
CA ILE A 495 -10.40 41.29 -18.53
C ILE A 495 -9.53 42.11 -17.56
N GLY A 496 -8.20 41.94 -17.57
CA GLY A 496 -7.31 42.55 -16.56
C GLY A 496 -7.29 44.08 -16.59
N HIS A 497 -7.77 44.70 -17.67
CA HIS A 497 -7.86 46.14 -17.83
C HIS A 497 -9.14 46.76 -17.26
N LEU A 498 -10.13 45.95 -16.84
CA LEU A 498 -11.39 46.46 -16.32
C LEU A 498 -11.20 47.12 -14.94
N PRO A 499 -11.86 48.27 -14.65
CA PRO A 499 -11.71 48.97 -13.38
C PRO A 499 -12.03 48.08 -12.17
N GLY A 500 -11.11 48.02 -11.22
CA GLY A 500 -11.26 47.27 -9.98
C GLY A 500 -10.90 45.79 -10.08
N ILE A 501 -10.59 45.27 -11.27
CA ILE A 501 -10.04 43.91 -11.41
C ILE A 501 -8.58 43.92 -11.00
N GLN A 502 -8.22 43.03 -10.07
CA GLN A 502 -6.84 42.81 -9.65
C GLN A 502 -6.37 41.46 -10.22
N VAL A 503 -5.15 41.41 -10.78
CA VAL A 503 -4.61 40.17 -11.37
C VAL A 503 -3.25 39.85 -10.77
N ASP A 504 -3.04 38.56 -10.48
CA ASP A 504 -1.77 38.03 -10.01
C ASP A 504 -1.52 36.62 -10.57
N GLU A 505 -0.25 36.22 -10.64
CA GLU A 505 0.16 34.85 -10.93
C GLU A 505 0.14 33.97 -9.67
N ARG A 506 0.08 34.58 -8.47
CA ARG A 506 0.01 33.89 -7.19
C ARG A 506 -1.21 34.32 -6.36
N LEU A 507 -2.00 33.33 -5.91
CA LEU A 507 -3.19 33.58 -5.10
C LEU A 507 -2.89 34.33 -3.80
N ALA A 508 -1.77 34.01 -3.13
CA ALA A 508 -1.40 34.64 -1.87
C ALA A 508 -1.20 36.15 -2.01
N ASP A 509 -0.55 36.58 -3.10
CA ASP A 509 -0.23 37.99 -3.35
C ASP A 509 -1.48 38.78 -3.77
N LEU A 510 -2.38 38.16 -4.53
CA LEU A 510 -3.72 38.69 -4.80
C LEU A 510 -4.52 38.90 -3.51
N LEU A 511 -4.50 37.91 -2.60
CA LEU A 511 -5.24 37.98 -1.34
C LEU A 511 -4.74 39.09 -0.41
N VAL A 512 -3.43 39.32 -0.36
CA VAL A 512 -2.85 40.44 0.39
C VAL A 512 -3.36 41.75 -0.18
N ARG A 513 -3.38 41.92 -1.50
CA ARG A 513 -3.84 43.15 -2.15
C ARG A 513 -5.33 43.41 -1.93
N ILE A 514 -6.17 42.38 -2.07
CA ILE A 514 -7.63 42.48 -1.83
C ILE A 514 -7.94 42.83 -0.37
N ARG A 515 -7.15 42.36 0.60
CA ARG A 515 -7.36 42.65 2.03
C ARG A 515 -6.92 44.05 2.46
N HIS A 516 -6.12 44.72 1.64
CA HIS A 516 -5.60 46.06 1.89
C HIS A 516 -6.24 47.15 1.02
N SER A 517 -7.08 46.77 0.07
CA SER A 517 -7.97 47.64 -0.73
C SER A 517 -9.34 47.75 -0.10
#